data_AF-A0A2G4I5A5-F1
#
_entry.id   AF-A0A2G4I5A5-F1
#
_cell.length_a   1.000
_cell.length_b   1.000
_cell.length_c   1.000
_cell.angle_alpha   90.00
_cell.angle_beta   90.00
_cell.angle_gamma   90.00
#
_symmetry.space_group_name_H-M   'P 1'
#
loop_
_entity.id
_entity.type
_entity.pdbx_description
1 polymer ?
#
loop_
_entity_poly.entity_id
_entity_poly.type
_entity_poly.pdbx_seq_one_letter_code
_entity_poly.pdbx_strand_id
1 'polypeptide(L)'
;MSARVTLRSKSLCFKAERRLIALVLVVSCVLPINVAVAGGPQTPSCGTYKVLKNETIAGQAFPKGNYVLHALGVPCNKVIGEKGLFAQFLSLPDNATLPKPWIYLAGAVGAPKFSAGQGIGFRAQRISP
;
A
#
# COMPACT_ATOMS: atom_id res chain seq x y z
N MET A 1 -1.56 -38.59 1.95
CA MET A 1 -0.17 -38.60 2.44
C MET A 1 0.47 -37.26 2.05
N SER A 2 0.55 -36.28 2.95
CA SER A 2 1.21 -34.99 2.64
C SER A 2 1.90 -34.49 3.90
N ALA A 3 3.23 -34.46 3.86
CA ALA A 3 4.10 -34.31 5.02
C ALA A 3 4.25 -32.82 5.41
N ARG A 4 4.05 -32.54 6.70
CA ARG A 4 4.38 -31.25 7.32
C ARG A 4 5.89 -31.11 7.39
N VAL A 5 6.45 -30.09 6.75
CA VAL A 5 7.85 -29.72 6.93
C VAL A 5 7.95 -28.80 8.16
N THR A 6 8.28 -29.39 9.30
CA THR A 6 8.64 -28.69 10.54
C THR A 6 10.08 -28.16 10.39
N LEU A 7 10.26 -26.90 10.01
CA LEU A 7 11.58 -26.27 10.01
C LEU A 7 11.98 -25.93 11.46
N ARG A 8 12.92 -26.69 12.01
CA ARG A 8 13.60 -26.40 13.29
C ARG A 8 14.40 -25.09 13.17
N SER A 9 13.98 -24.07 13.89
CA SER A 9 14.78 -22.87 14.18
C SER A 9 16.02 -23.27 14.98
N LYS A 10 17.19 -23.28 14.35
CA LYS A 10 18.48 -23.36 15.04
C LYS A 10 18.91 -21.93 15.37
N SER A 11 18.46 -21.44 16.51
CA SER A 11 18.96 -20.20 17.12
C SER A 11 20.39 -20.46 17.60
N LEU A 12 21.41 -20.06 16.84
CA LEU A 12 22.79 -20.05 17.32
C LEU A 12 22.96 -18.82 18.24
N CYS A 13 22.76 -19.04 19.54
CA CYS A 13 23.28 -18.16 20.57
C CYS A 13 24.81 -18.10 20.45
N PHE A 14 25.33 -16.96 20.00
CA PHE A 14 26.75 -16.66 20.01
C PHE A 14 27.24 -16.53 21.47
N LYS A 15 27.83 -17.60 21.99
CA LYS A 15 28.53 -17.59 23.29
C LYS A 15 29.89 -16.93 23.08
N ALA A 16 29.98 -15.64 23.40
CA ALA A 16 31.17 -14.83 23.27
C ALA A 16 32.10 -15.03 24.48
N GLU A 17 33.14 -15.85 24.33
CA GLU A 17 34.26 -15.91 25.28
C GLU A 17 35.52 -15.31 24.64
N ARG A 18 35.99 -14.22 25.25
CA ARG A 18 37.19 -13.44 24.91
C ARG A 18 38.43 -14.33 24.85
N ARG A 19 39.21 -14.28 23.76
CA ARG A 19 40.68 -14.13 23.75
C ARG A 19 41.17 -13.53 22.42
N LEU A 20 42.22 -12.72 22.54
CA LEU A 20 42.87 -11.86 21.53
C LEU A 20 43.35 -12.61 20.28
N ILE A 21 43.20 -11.99 19.10
CA ILE A 21 44.25 -11.58 18.12
C ILE A 21 43.57 -11.27 16.77
N ALA A 22 43.94 -10.13 16.19
CA ALA A 22 43.34 -9.53 15.01
C ALA A 22 43.76 -10.19 13.68
N LEU A 23 42.80 -10.30 12.74
CA LEU A 23 43.06 -10.27 11.30
C LEU A 23 41.81 -9.74 10.59
N VAL A 24 41.92 -8.57 9.98
CA VAL A 24 40.87 -7.94 9.18
C VAL A 24 40.67 -8.76 7.91
N LEU A 25 39.55 -9.47 7.82
CA LEU A 25 38.96 -9.90 6.55
C LEU A 25 37.56 -9.31 6.49
N VAL A 26 37.46 -8.18 5.80
CA VAL A 26 36.22 -7.50 5.46
C VAL A 26 35.49 -8.34 4.42
N VAL A 27 34.94 -9.48 4.83
CA VAL A 27 33.98 -10.22 4.01
C VAL A 27 32.64 -9.57 4.28
N SER A 28 32.39 -8.48 3.55
CA SER A 28 31.07 -7.89 3.41
C SER A 28 30.12 -8.99 2.97
N CYS A 29 29.35 -9.50 3.93
CA CYS A 29 28.26 -10.43 3.67
C CYS A 29 27.19 -9.64 2.93
N VAL A 30 27.32 -9.56 1.60
CA VAL A 30 26.23 -9.18 0.70
C VAL A 30 25.19 -10.29 0.78
N LEU A 31 24.38 -10.24 1.84
CA LEU A 31 23.14 -10.98 1.90
C LEU A 31 22.27 -10.48 0.74
N PRO A 32 21.66 -11.36 -0.06
CA PRO A 32 20.60 -10.93 -0.94
C PRO A 32 19.47 -10.43 -0.04
N ILE A 33 19.34 -9.11 0.08
CA ILE A 33 18.12 -8.50 0.57
C ILE A 33 17.02 -8.87 -0.41
N ASN A 34 16.29 -9.96 -0.11
CA ASN A 34 14.97 -10.17 -0.66
C ASN A 34 14.11 -9.00 -0.17
N VAL A 35 14.11 -7.91 -0.94
CA VAL A 35 13.13 -6.84 -0.80
C VAL A 35 11.81 -7.49 -1.18
N ALA A 36 11.14 -8.12 -0.20
CA ALA A 36 9.73 -8.42 -0.31
C ALA A 36 9.05 -7.06 -0.51
N VAL A 37 8.71 -6.75 -1.76
CA VAL A 37 7.75 -5.69 -2.06
C VAL A 37 6.52 -6.04 -1.23
N ALA A 38 6.30 -5.28 -0.16
CA ALA A 38 5.12 -5.36 0.66
C ALA A 38 3.94 -4.81 -0.16
N GLY A 39 3.53 -5.54 -1.18
CA GLY A 39 2.27 -5.33 -1.87
C GLY A 39 1.17 -5.84 -0.96
N GLY A 40 0.40 -4.93 -0.35
CA GLY A 40 -0.82 -5.30 0.36
C GLY A 40 -1.78 -6.14 -0.50
N PRO A 41 -2.76 -6.82 0.12
CA PRO A 41 -3.71 -7.69 -0.57
C PRO A 41 -4.29 -7.05 -1.83
N GLN A 42 -4.24 -7.78 -2.95
CA GLN A 42 -4.81 -7.31 -4.21
C GLN A 42 -6.33 -7.28 -4.09
N THR A 43 -6.89 -6.09 -4.10
CA THR A 43 -8.33 -5.83 -3.98
C THR A 43 -8.99 -5.91 -5.36
N PRO A 44 -10.26 -6.35 -5.45
CA PRO A 44 -10.97 -6.44 -6.71
C PRO A 44 -11.06 -5.05 -7.37
N SER A 45 -10.85 -5.02 -8.69
CA SER A 45 -11.01 -3.80 -9.49
C SER A 45 -12.50 -3.47 -9.62
N CYS A 46 -12.84 -2.21 -9.36
CA CYS A 46 -14.18 -1.64 -9.51
C CYS A 46 -14.39 -0.97 -10.87
N GLY A 47 -13.35 -0.91 -11.72
CA GLY A 47 -13.37 -0.27 -13.02
C GLY A 47 -12.46 0.95 -13.12
N THR A 48 -12.51 1.61 -14.27
CA THR A 48 -11.65 2.74 -14.61
C THR A 48 -12.42 4.06 -14.51
N TYR A 49 -11.85 5.03 -13.82
CA TYR A 49 -12.35 6.40 -13.72
C TYR A 49 -11.42 7.37 -14.43
N LYS A 50 -11.99 8.29 -15.22
CA LYS A 50 -11.23 9.32 -15.95
C LYS A 50 -11.26 10.63 -15.18
N VAL A 51 -10.10 11.03 -14.67
CA VAL A 51 -9.90 12.33 -14.04
C VAL A 51 -9.67 13.37 -15.14
N LEU A 52 -10.58 14.35 -15.23
CA LEU A 52 -10.60 15.32 -16.34
C LEU A 52 -9.67 16.52 -16.12
N LYS A 53 -9.45 16.91 -14.87
CA LYS A 53 -8.63 18.05 -14.45
C LYS A 53 -7.66 17.63 -13.34
N ASN A 54 -6.57 18.37 -13.18
CA ASN A 54 -5.63 18.10 -12.09
C ASN A 54 -6.28 18.52 -10.77
N GLU A 55 -6.38 17.60 -9.83
CA GLU A 55 -7.02 17.83 -8.54
C GLU A 55 -6.09 17.43 -7.40
N THR A 56 -6.31 17.97 -6.22
CA THR A 56 -5.58 17.57 -5.00
C THR A 56 -6.55 17.10 -3.94
N ILE A 57 -6.43 15.83 -3.53
CA ILE A 57 -7.26 15.27 -2.46
C ILE A 57 -6.39 15.12 -1.22
N ALA A 58 -6.75 15.79 -0.12
CA ALA A 58 -6.02 15.72 1.15
C ALA A 58 -4.50 15.93 1.01
N GLY A 59 -4.10 16.89 0.17
CA GLY A 59 -2.69 17.22 -0.12
C GLY A 59 -1.99 16.29 -1.14
N GLN A 60 -2.67 15.24 -1.62
CA GLN A 60 -2.15 14.38 -2.69
C GLN A 60 -2.63 14.84 -4.06
N ALA A 61 -1.69 15.09 -4.97
CA ALA A 61 -2.00 15.39 -6.35
C ALA A 61 -2.52 14.16 -7.12
N PHE A 62 -3.63 14.36 -7.83
CA PHE A 62 -4.26 13.47 -8.79
C PHE A 62 -4.30 14.16 -10.16
N PRO A 63 -3.23 14.06 -10.97
CA PRO A 63 -3.20 14.65 -12.30
C PRO A 63 -4.26 14.02 -13.22
N LYS A 64 -4.65 14.75 -14.26
CA LYS A 64 -5.56 14.25 -15.29
C LYS A 64 -5.08 12.92 -15.87
N GLY A 65 -5.99 11.96 -16.03
CA GLY A 65 -5.65 10.63 -16.53
C GLY A 65 -6.69 9.57 -16.18
N ASN A 66 -6.40 8.33 -16.57
CA ASN A 66 -7.22 7.17 -16.25
C ASN A 66 -6.71 6.52 -14.97
N TYR A 67 -7.62 6.11 -14.09
CA TYR A 67 -7.31 5.49 -12.81
C TYR A 67 -8.16 4.23 -12.63
N VAL A 68 -7.55 3.10 -12.24
CA VAL A 68 -8.30 1.94 -11.74
C VAL A 68 -8.63 2.20 -10.28
N LEU A 69 -9.90 2.06 -9.94
CA LEU A 69 -10.33 2.07 -8.56
C LEU A 69 -10.40 0.63 -8.06
N HIS A 70 -9.79 0.35 -6.92
CA HIS A 70 -9.95 -0.92 -6.23
C HIS A 70 -10.56 -0.68 -4.86
N ALA A 71 -11.63 -1.38 -4.52
CA ALA A 71 -12.32 -1.23 -3.25
C ALA A 71 -12.18 -2.47 -2.36
N LEU A 72 -12.25 -2.26 -1.05
CA LEU A 72 -12.27 -3.28 -0.02
C LEU A 72 -13.37 -2.92 0.98
N GLY A 73 -14.30 -3.84 1.25
CA GLY A 73 -15.39 -3.60 2.20
C GLY A 73 -16.38 -2.50 1.80
N VAL A 74 -16.28 -1.94 0.57
CA VAL A 74 -17.19 -0.93 0.01
C VAL A 74 -17.63 -1.40 -1.37
N PRO A 75 -18.93 -1.34 -1.70
CA PRO A 75 -19.40 -1.79 -3.00
C PRO A 75 -18.94 -0.84 -4.10
N CYS A 76 -18.56 -1.39 -5.26
CA CYS A 76 -17.96 -0.63 -6.35
C CYS A 76 -18.86 0.50 -6.87
N ASN A 77 -20.18 0.30 -6.89
CA ASN A 77 -21.17 1.32 -7.29
C ASN A 77 -21.19 2.57 -6.38
N LYS A 78 -20.62 2.49 -5.18
CA LYS A 78 -20.44 3.66 -4.29
C LYS A 78 -19.10 4.34 -4.50
N VAL A 79 -18.11 3.63 -5.03
CA VAL A 79 -16.75 4.14 -5.22
C VAL A 79 -16.60 4.82 -6.59
N ILE A 80 -17.11 4.18 -7.65
CA ILE A 80 -17.01 4.64 -9.04
C ILE A 80 -18.26 5.42 -9.47
N GLY A 81 -18.09 6.30 -10.46
CA GLY A 81 -19.16 7.11 -11.07
C GLY A 81 -19.14 8.57 -10.61
N GLU A 82 -19.95 9.41 -11.26
CA GLU A 82 -20.00 10.86 -11.01
C GLU A 82 -20.43 11.21 -9.58
N LYS A 83 -21.30 10.39 -8.99
CA LYS A 83 -21.73 10.51 -7.59
C LYS A 83 -20.95 9.58 -6.65
N GLY A 84 -19.92 8.91 -7.16
CA GLY A 84 -19.09 7.99 -6.38
C GLY A 84 -18.17 8.74 -5.41
N LEU A 85 -17.69 8.03 -4.39
CA LEU A 85 -16.78 8.57 -3.38
C LEU A 85 -15.54 9.22 -3.99
N PHE A 86 -14.96 8.61 -5.04
CA PHE A 86 -13.78 9.17 -5.68
C PHE A 86 -14.06 10.53 -6.35
N ALA A 87 -15.18 10.65 -7.06
CA ALA A 87 -15.59 11.91 -7.69
C ALA A 87 -15.91 12.99 -6.65
N GLN A 88 -16.57 12.61 -5.54
CA GLN A 88 -16.83 13.53 -4.43
C GLN A 88 -15.53 14.03 -3.81
N PHE A 89 -14.53 13.17 -3.63
CA PHE A 89 -13.24 13.56 -3.06
C PHE A 89 -12.44 14.45 -4.00
N LEU A 90 -12.47 14.19 -5.31
CA LEU A 90 -11.89 15.07 -6.33
C LEU A 90 -12.55 16.45 -6.38
N SER A 91 -13.80 16.57 -5.94
CA SER A 91 -14.53 17.84 -5.89
C SER A 91 -14.29 18.64 -4.60
N LEU A 92 -13.52 18.09 -3.65
CA LEU A 92 -13.17 18.82 -2.43
C LEU A 92 -12.13 19.91 -2.74
N PRO A 93 -12.16 21.04 -2.01
CA PRO A 93 -11.10 22.03 -2.10
C PRO A 93 -9.72 21.46 -1.79
N ASP A 94 -8.68 22.07 -2.34
CA ASP A 94 -7.30 21.72 -1.99
C ASP A 94 -7.10 21.81 -0.46
N ASN A 95 -6.43 20.80 0.11
CA ASN A 95 -6.21 20.64 1.56
C ASN A 95 -7.47 20.48 2.42
N ALA A 96 -8.65 20.33 1.84
CA ALA A 96 -9.84 19.99 2.59
C ALA A 96 -9.67 18.63 3.28
N THR A 97 -10.19 18.55 4.51
CA THR A 97 -10.29 17.27 5.21
C THR A 97 -11.34 16.41 4.52
N LEU A 98 -11.05 15.12 4.34
CA LEU A 98 -12.03 14.18 3.81
C LEU A 98 -13.26 14.10 4.73
N PRO A 99 -14.47 13.91 4.19
CA PRO A 99 -15.67 13.78 5.00
C PRO A 99 -15.54 12.56 5.92
N LYS A 100 -15.91 12.70 7.20
CA LYS A 100 -15.92 11.58 8.14
C LYS A 100 -16.78 10.42 7.58
N PRO A 101 -16.38 9.16 7.77
CA PRO A 101 -15.23 8.65 8.52
C PRO A 101 -13.92 8.52 7.70
N TRP A 102 -13.84 9.14 6.53
CA TRP A 102 -12.75 8.91 5.59
C TRP A 102 -11.45 9.60 5.98
N ILE A 103 -10.35 8.88 5.83
CA ILE A 103 -8.98 9.37 6.02
C ILE A 103 -8.12 8.99 4.82
N TYR A 104 -7.16 9.87 4.51
CA TYR A 104 -6.15 9.61 3.48
C TYR A 104 -4.89 9.03 4.12
N LEU A 105 -4.48 7.85 3.67
CA LEU A 105 -3.31 7.13 4.15
C LEU A 105 -2.17 7.27 3.14
N ALA A 106 -1.43 8.38 3.20
CA ALA A 106 -0.39 8.72 2.22
C ALA A 106 0.68 7.63 2.05
N GLY A 107 1.08 6.99 3.16
CA GLY A 107 2.12 5.94 3.19
C GLY A 107 1.63 4.52 2.90
N ALA A 108 0.34 4.32 2.59
CA ALA A 108 -0.20 2.98 2.35
C ALA A 108 0.26 2.43 0.98
N VAL A 109 1.04 1.34 1.02
CA VAL A 109 1.44 0.57 -0.18
C VAL A 109 0.57 -0.68 -0.28
N GLY A 110 -0.13 -0.82 -1.42
CA GLY A 110 -1.04 -1.95 -1.70
C GLY A 110 -2.35 -1.96 -0.90
N ALA A 111 -2.42 -1.32 0.26
CA ALA A 111 -3.66 -1.10 1.02
C ALA A 111 -4.51 0.05 0.46
N PRO A 112 -5.79 0.18 0.86
CA PRO A 112 -6.61 1.33 0.51
C PRO A 112 -5.94 2.65 0.93
N LYS A 113 -5.84 3.61 -0.01
CA LYS A 113 -5.35 4.96 0.30
C LYS A 113 -6.44 5.82 0.94
N PHE A 114 -7.70 5.57 0.62
CA PHE A 114 -8.85 6.16 1.28
C PHE A 114 -9.46 5.11 2.18
N SER A 115 -9.45 5.33 3.49
CA SER A 115 -9.95 4.38 4.48
C SER A 115 -11.06 4.99 5.31
N ALA A 116 -12.12 4.23 5.56
CA ALA A 116 -13.22 4.58 6.46
C ALA A 116 -13.17 3.77 7.76
N GLY A 117 -12.19 2.89 7.92
CA GLY A 117 -12.08 1.96 9.05
C GLY A 117 -11.36 0.67 8.67
N GLN A 118 -11.31 -0.28 9.61
CA GLN A 118 -10.63 -1.55 9.40
C GLN A 118 -11.27 -2.35 8.26
N GLY A 119 -10.52 -2.59 7.19
CA GLY A 119 -11.00 -3.36 6.03
C GLY A 119 -12.01 -2.64 5.14
N ILE A 120 -12.25 -1.34 5.36
CA ILE A 120 -13.19 -0.53 4.57
C ILE A 120 -12.41 0.61 3.91
N GLY A 121 -12.31 0.58 2.59
CA GLY A 121 -11.64 1.64 1.86
C GLY A 121 -11.53 1.39 0.36
N PHE A 122 -10.90 2.32 -0.36
CA PHE A 122 -10.52 2.13 -1.74
C PHE A 122 -9.17 2.79 -2.06
N ARG A 123 -8.54 2.33 -3.15
CA ARG A 123 -7.34 2.95 -3.74
C ARG A 123 -7.62 3.36 -5.17
N ALA A 124 -7.06 4.50 -5.58
CA ALA A 124 -7.04 4.95 -6.97
C ALA A 124 -5.62 4.78 -7.51
N GLN A 125 -5.44 3.88 -8.47
CA GLN A 125 -4.16 3.61 -9.11
C GLN A 125 -4.18 4.20 -10.52
N ARG A 126 -3.24 5.09 -10.82
CA ARG A 126 -3.12 5.66 -12.17
C ARG A 126 -2.76 4.55 -13.16
N ILE A 127 -3.52 4.46 -14.24
CA ILE A 127 -3.16 3.71 -15.44
C ILE A 127 -2.37 4.69 -16.29
N SER A 128 -1.05 4.66 -16.15
CA SER A 128 -0.19 5.27 -17.15
C SER A 128 -0.41 4.55 -18.48
N PRO A 129 -0.52 5.27 -19.61
CA PRO A 129 -0.08 4.73 -20.88
C PRO A 129 1.41 4.40 -20.82
#